data_AF-T0YQB8-F1
#
_entry.id   AF-T0YQB8-F1
#
_cell.length_a   1.000
_cell.length_b   1.000
_cell.length_c   1.000
_cell.angle_alpha   90.00
_cell.angle_beta   90.00
_cell.angle_gamma   90.00
#
_symmetry.space_group_name_H-M   'P 1'
#
loop_
_entity.id
_entity.type
_entity.pdbx_description
1 polymer ?
#
loop_
_entity_poly.entity_id
_entity_poly.type
_entity_poly.pdbx_seq_one_letter_code
_entity_poly.pdbx_strand_id
1 'polypeptide(L)'
;WGPQSYNWGAGMSRLDLAAGFIKANMPLGNGNNLSDQQAWDVAYYIDSHERPQDPRYQGSIEATRVAFHDGPYETYGRTVQGHRLGAGVGVTGGSTVGHMMQARGAAAAPLRD
;
A
#
# COMPACT_ATOMS: atom_id res chain seq x y z
N TRP A 1 -0.69 -4.19 9.79
CA TRP A 1 0.03 -3.11 9.08
C TRP A 1 1.25 -2.69 9.89
N GLY A 2 2.00 -1.68 9.43
CA GLY A 2 3.21 -1.21 10.09
C GLY A 2 4.49 -1.95 9.65
N PRO A 3 5.66 -1.55 10.14
CA PRO A 3 6.97 -1.94 9.58
C PRO A 3 7.34 -3.42 9.75
N GLN A 4 6.59 -4.17 10.55
CA GLN A 4 6.81 -5.61 10.80
C GLN A 4 5.65 -6.47 10.26
N SER A 5 4.85 -5.89 9.36
CA SER A 5 3.76 -6.57 8.67
C SER A 5 4.20 -7.03 7.28
N TYR A 6 3.35 -7.79 6.59
CA TYR A 6 3.52 -8.06 5.17
C TYR A 6 3.60 -6.77 4.34
N ASN A 7 4.41 -6.80 3.28
CA ASN A 7 4.66 -5.67 2.39
C ASN A 7 3.50 -5.42 1.40
N TRP A 8 3.57 -4.31 0.67
CA TRP A 8 2.57 -3.92 -0.32
C TRP A 8 2.41 -4.89 -1.49
N GLY A 9 3.43 -5.68 -1.82
CA GLY A 9 3.39 -6.69 -2.89
C GLY A 9 2.86 -8.07 -2.47
N ALA A 10 2.53 -8.28 -1.19
CA ALA A 10 1.99 -9.54 -0.72
C ALA A 10 0.50 -9.67 -1.07
N GLY A 11 0.03 -10.87 -1.44
CA GLY A 11 -1.39 -11.07 -1.80
C GLY A 11 -2.39 -10.64 -0.71
N MET A 12 -1.97 -10.66 0.56
CA MET A 12 -2.80 -10.23 1.68
C MET A 12 -3.02 -8.70 1.76
N SER A 13 -2.37 -7.89 0.90
CA SER A 13 -2.69 -6.45 0.76
C SER A 13 -3.92 -6.20 -0.11
N ARG A 14 -4.43 -7.23 -0.78
CA ARG A 14 -5.63 -7.16 -1.60
C ARG A 14 -6.88 -7.35 -0.75
N LEU A 15 -7.84 -6.46 -0.93
CA LEU A 15 -9.07 -6.45 -0.12
C LEU A 15 -9.92 -7.71 -0.30
N ASP A 16 -9.96 -8.29 -1.50
CA ASP A 16 -10.72 -9.51 -1.78
C ASP A 16 -10.16 -10.72 -1.03
N LEU A 17 -8.84 -10.90 -1.09
CA LEU A 17 -8.15 -11.98 -0.38
C LEU A 17 -8.20 -11.78 1.13
N ALA A 18 -8.02 -10.53 1.59
CA ALA A 18 -8.10 -10.20 3.00
C ALA A 18 -9.50 -10.42 3.58
N ALA A 19 -10.55 -9.96 2.89
CA ALA A 19 -11.94 -10.17 3.32
C ALA A 19 -12.29 -11.66 3.37
N GLY A 20 -11.90 -12.44 2.35
CA GLY A 20 -12.11 -13.88 2.34
C GLY A 20 -11.41 -14.59 3.51
N PHE A 21 -10.17 -14.22 3.80
CA PHE A 21 -9.42 -14.78 4.93
C PHE A 21 -10.07 -14.42 6.27
N ILE A 22 -10.46 -13.15 6.46
CA ILE A 22 -11.12 -12.67 7.68
C ILE A 22 -12.45 -13.38 7.89
N LYS A 23 -13.30 -13.46 6.86
CA LYS A 23 -14.58 -14.17 6.93
C LYS A 23 -14.38 -15.62 7.33
N ALA A 24 -13.45 -16.34 6.72
CA ALA A 24 -13.28 -17.76 6.95
C ALA A 24 -12.59 -18.10 8.28
N ASN A 25 -11.67 -17.25 8.76
CA ASN A 25 -10.74 -17.63 9.83
C ASN A 25 -10.76 -16.71 11.06
N MET A 26 -11.49 -15.59 11.03
CA MET A 26 -11.52 -14.62 12.12
C MET A 26 -12.92 -14.46 12.72
N PRO A 27 -13.02 -14.34 14.06
CA PRO A 27 -11.95 -14.52 15.05
C PRO A 27 -11.42 -15.96 15.10
N LEU A 28 -10.19 -16.15 15.59
CA LEU A 28 -9.56 -17.47 15.67
C LEU A 28 -10.46 -18.47 16.42
N GLY A 29 -10.71 -19.62 15.79
CA GLY A 29 -11.61 -20.65 16.34
C GLY A 29 -13.11 -20.36 16.18
N ASN A 30 -13.47 -19.22 15.60
CA ASN A 30 -14.86 -18.80 15.37
C ASN A 30 -15.02 -18.14 13.98
N GLY A 31 -14.55 -18.84 12.95
CA GLY A 31 -14.71 -18.43 11.56
C GLY A 31 -16.18 -18.31 11.14
N ASN A 32 -16.44 -17.56 10.08
CA ASN A 32 -17.75 -17.27 9.50
C ASN A 32 -18.73 -16.48 10.38
N ASN A 33 -18.29 -16.00 11.55
CA ASN A 33 -19.12 -15.23 12.49
C ASN A 33 -19.39 -13.78 12.05
N LEU A 34 -18.61 -13.24 11.11
CA LEU A 34 -18.84 -11.90 10.53
C LEU A 34 -19.72 -11.99 9.28
N SER A 35 -20.53 -10.97 8.99
CA SER A 35 -21.16 -10.84 7.66
C SER A 35 -20.11 -10.55 6.58
N ASP A 36 -20.46 -10.75 5.32
CA ASP A 36 -19.55 -10.46 4.20
C ASP A 36 -19.16 -8.98 4.21
N GLN A 37 -20.12 -8.07 4.41
CA GLN A 37 -19.86 -6.63 4.50
C GLN A 37 -18.91 -6.30 5.65
N GLN A 38 -19.11 -6.90 6.84
CA GLN A 38 -18.21 -6.70 7.97
C GLN A 38 -16.79 -7.18 7.68
N ALA A 39 -16.64 -8.32 6.99
CA ALA A 39 -15.32 -8.82 6.59
C ALA A 39 -14.62 -7.87 5.62
N TRP A 40 -15.35 -7.31 4.66
CA TRP A 40 -14.84 -6.28 3.74
C TRP A 40 -14.46 -4.98 4.45
N ASP A 41 -15.29 -4.50 5.39
CA ASP A 41 -15.01 -3.28 6.15
C ASP A 41 -13.75 -3.44 7.01
N VAL A 42 -13.58 -4.60 7.66
CA VAL A 42 -12.37 -4.91 8.45
C VAL A 42 -11.15 -5.06 7.54
N ALA A 43 -11.28 -5.72 6.39
CA ALA A 43 -10.20 -5.81 5.40
C ALA A 43 -9.75 -4.44 4.93
N TYR A 44 -10.70 -3.57 4.57
CA TYR A 44 -10.44 -2.20 4.15
C TYR A 44 -9.75 -1.40 5.24
N TYR A 45 -10.19 -1.54 6.49
CA TYR A 45 -9.52 -0.91 7.61
C TYR A 45 -8.07 -1.40 7.76
N ILE A 46 -7.81 -2.70 7.70
CA ILE A 46 -6.44 -3.24 7.85
C ILE A 46 -5.51 -2.79 6.71
N ASP A 47 -6.00 -2.81 5.46
CA ASP A 47 -5.20 -2.50 4.26
C ASP A 47 -5.21 -1.03 3.85
N SER A 48 -5.89 -0.16 4.60
CA SER A 48 -5.79 1.31 4.48
C SER A 48 -4.66 1.94 5.29
N HIS A 49 -3.77 1.11 5.86
CA HIS A 49 -2.61 1.57 6.62
C HIS A 49 -1.30 1.25 5.89
N GLU A 50 -0.30 2.11 6.13
CA GLU A 50 1.04 1.89 5.59
C GLU A 50 1.71 0.62 6.12
N ARG A 51 2.55 0.03 5.27
CA ARG A 51 3.29 -1.23 5.47
C ARG A 51 4.58 -1.18 4.63
N PRO A 52 5.51 -2.13 4.74
CA PRO A 52 6.74 -2.10 3.94
C PRO A 52 6.46 -2.00 2.43
N GLN A 53 7.34 -1.30 1.71
CA GLN A 53 7.20 -1.03 0.28
C GLN A 53 7.14 -2.34 -0.54
N ASP A 54 6.48 -2.29 -1.71
CA ASP A 54 6.53 -3.40 -2.67
C ASP A 54 7.99 -3.60 -3.14
N PRO A 55 8.55 -4.82 -3.04
CA PRO A 55 9.91 -5.10 -3.54
C PRO A 55 10.10 -4.78 -5.03
N ARG A 56 9.01 -4.68 -5.79
CA ARG A 56 8.97 -4.33 -7.22
C ARG A 56 8.76 -2.82 -7.45
N TYR A 57 9.02 -1.99 -6.45
CA TYR A 57 8.88 -0.53 -6.56
C TYR A 57 9.70 0.02 -7.73
N GLN A 58 9.06 0.82 -8.58
CA GLN A 58 9.62 1.32 -9.85
C GLN A 58 10.16 2.75 -9.73
N GLY A 59 10.41 3.23 -8.51
CA GLY A 59 10.82 4.61 -8.26
C GLY A 59 9.66 5.60 -8.18
N SER A 60 8.44 5.21 -8.57
CA SER A 60 7.21 5.99 -8.43
C SER A 60 6.04 5.11 -8.03
N ILE A 61 5.25 5.58 -7.07
CA ILE A 61 4.02 4.88 -6.62
C ILE A 61 3.03 4.75 -7.78
N GLU A 62 2.90 5.75 -8.66
CA GLU A 62 1.98 5.64 -9.81
C GLU A 62 2.43 4.57 -10.80
N ALA A 63 3.73 4.51 -11.12
CA ALA A 63 4.28 3.50 -12.02
C ALA A 63 4.10 2.09 -11.44
N THR A 64 4.43 1.91 -10.15
CA THR A 64 4.23 0.64 -9.44
C THR A 64 2.75 0.26 -9.35
N ARG A 65 1.84 1.24 -9.17
CA ARG A 65 0.40 1.00 -9.14
C ARG A 65 -0.09 0.48 -10.49
N VAL A 66 0.23 1.18 -11.58
CA VAL A 66 -0.18 0.76 -12.93
C VAL A 66 0.38 -0.61 -13.29
N ALA A 67 1.63 -0.91 -12.89
CA ALA A 67 2.27 -2.18 -13.23
C ALA A 67 1.78 -3.37 -12.40
N PHE A 68 1.48 -3.18 -11.11
CA PHE A 68 1.28 -4.30 -10.17
C PHE A 68 0.03 -4.21 -9.30
N HIS A 69 -0.63 -3.05 -9.23
CA HIS A 69 -1.75 -2.77 -8.32
C HIS A 69 -2.91 -2.03 -9.00
N ASP A 70 -3.16 -2.28 -10.29
CA ASP A 70 -4.23 -1.62 -11.05
C ASP A 70 -5.60 -2.29 -10.87
N GLY A 71 -5.71 -3.20 -9.90
CA GLY A 71 -6.93 -3.93 -9.61
C GLY A 71 -7.99 -3.11 -8.85
N PRO A 72 -9.27 -3.51 -8.94
CA PRO A 72 -10.37 -2.84 -8.23
C PRO A 72 -10.25 -2.96 -6.70
N TYR A 73 -9.61 -4.03 -6.21
CA TYR A 73 -9.47 -4.37 -4.79
C TYR A 73 -8.13 -3.97 -4.16
N GLU A 74 -7.32 -3.20 -4.88
CA GLU A 74 -6.02 -2.74 -4.41
C GLU A 74 -6.16 -1.38 -3.72
N THR A 75 -5.49 -1.18 -2.58
CA THR A 75 -5.44 0.14 -1.91
C THR A 75 -4.15 0.92 -2.23
N TYR A 76 -3.14 0.25 -2.81
CA TYR A 76 -1.86 0.86 -3.17
C TYR A 76 -2.02 2.07 -4.10
N GLY A 77 -1.37 3.19 -3.78
CA GLY A 77 -1.45 4.43 -4.54
C GLY A 77 -2.76 5.21 -4.42
N ARG A 78 -3.76 4.68 -3.69
CA ARG A 78 -5.02 5.41 -3.41
C ARG A 78 -4.84 6.36 -2.23
N THR A 79 -5.65 7.42 -2.22
CA THR A 79 -5.77 8.32 -1.07
C THR A 79 -6.87 7.84 -0.15
N VAL A 80 -6.53 7.52 1.09
CA VAL A 80 -7.47 7.11 2.14
C VAL A 80 -7.34 8.07 3.31
N GLN A 81 -8.46 8.65 3.76
CA GLN A 81 -8.50 9.63 4.86
C GLN A 81 -7.50 10.80 4.68
N GLY A 82 -7.26 11.23 3.44
CA GLY A 82 -6.32 12.31 3.11
C GLY A 82 -4.85 11.88 3.02
N HIS A 83 -4.54 10.61 3.26
CA HIS A 83 -3.18 10.06 3.15
C HIS A 83 -3.05 9.16 1.92
N ARG A 84 -2.04 9.43 1.09
CA ARG A 84 -1.76 8.61 -0.10
C ARG A 84 -0.92 7.39 0.29
N LEU A 85 -1.44 6.20 0.00
CA LEU A 85 -0.83 4.93 0.37
C LEU A 85 0.23 4.46 -0.63
N GLY A 86 1.12 3.60 -0.15
CA GLY A 86 2.16 2.97 -0.96
C GLY A 86 3.53 3.64 -0.81
N ALA A 87 3.72 4.52 0.18
CA ALA A 87 5.01 5.13 0.47
C ALA A 87 5.98 4.13 1.12
N GLY A 88 5.45 3.19 1.90
CA GLY A 88 6.27 2.23 2.64
C GLY A 88 6.59 2.70 4.06
N VAL A 89 6.68 1.76 5.02
CA VAL A 89 7.22 2.00 6.37
C VAL A 89 8.12 0.83 6.79
N GLY A 90 9.35 1.12 7.27
CA GLY A 90 10.36 0.11 7.67
C GLY A 90 10.75 -0.88 6.54
N VAL A 91 11.89 -1.57 6.53
CA VAL A 91 13.08 -1.59 7.39
C VAL A 91 14.25 -0.97 6.63
N THR A 92 14.95 -0.06 7.30
CA THR A 92 16.35 0.31 7.07
C THR A 92 17.20 -0.97 7.15
N GLY A 93 17.46 -1.59 6.00
CA GLY A 93 18.17 -2.89 5.89
C GLY A 93 18.26 -3.46 4.48
N GLY A 94 17.55 -2.89 3.50
CA GLY A 94 17.75 -3.13 2.08
C GLY A 94 17.29 -1.92 1.28
N SER A 95 18.25 -1.09 0.85
CA SER A 95 18.07 0.19 0.14
C SER A 95 17.30 1.29 0.88
N THR A 96 18.09 2.16 1.52
CA THR A 96 17.89 3.61 1.62
C THR A 96 17.04 4.11 0.44
N VAL A 97 15.91 4.78 0.67
CA VAL A 97 15.85 6.23 0.56
C VAL A 97 14.56 6.72 1.24
N GLY A 98 14.73 7.35 2.40
CA GLY A 98 13.98 8.56 2.68
C GLY A 98 14.65 9.67 1.88
N HIS A 99 14.05 10.10 0.78
CA HIS A 99 14.41 11.38 0.17
C HIS A 99 13.26 12.32 0.52
N MET A 100 13.47 13.06 1.60
CA MET A 100 13.10 14.46 1.58
C MET A 100 13.76 15.06 0.33
N MET A 101 13.03 15.17 -0.77
CA MET A 101 13.40 16.10 -1.83
C MET A 101 12.45 17.28 -1.77
N GLN A 102 12.88 18.25 -0.98
CA GLN A 102 12.42 19.62 -1.04
C GLN A 102 12.68 20.10 -2.48
N ALA A 103 11.63 20.16 -3.31
CA ALA A 103 11.73 20.69 -4.66
C ALA A 103 11.97 22.21 -4.57
N ARG A 104 13.24 22.60 -4.58
CA ARG A 104 13.68 23.97 -4.83
C ARG A 104 13.77 24.17 -6.35
N GLY A 105 13.00 25.15 -6.83
CA GLY A 105 13.34 26.04 -7.95
C GLY A 105 13.60 25.40 -9.32
N ALA A 106 12.60 25.48 -10.20
CA ALA A 106 12.82 25.36 -11.63
C ALA A 106 13.70 26.54 -12.12
N ALA A 107 14.93 26.26 -12.52
CA ALA A 107 15.72 27.14 -13.37
C ALA A 107 15.79 26.50 -14.76
N ALA A 108 14.99 27.02 -15.67
CA ALA A 108 15.09 26.72 -17.09
C ALA A 108 16.37 27.35 -17.64
N ALA A 109 17.13 26.56 -18.39
CA ALA A 109 18.17 27.00 -19.31
C ALA A 109 17.94 26.27 -20.63
N PRO A 110 18.54 26.67 -21.77
CA PRO A 110 19.05 27.99 -22.16
C PRO A 110 18.54 28.40 -23.57
N LEU A 111 18.75 29.64 -23.99
CA LEU A 111 18.89 29.96 -25.43
C LEU A 111 20.05 30.92 -25.64
N ARG A 112 20.83 30.55 -26.65
CA ARG A 112 22.02 31.22 -27.19
C ARG A 112 21.63 32.53 -27.85
N ASP A 113 22.58 33.46 -27.91
CA ASP A 113 23.13 34.04 -29.15
C ASP A 113 24.56 34.55 -28.88
#